data_AF-A0A354GN82-F1
#
_entry.id   AF-A0A354GN82-F1
#
_cell.length_a   1.000
_cell.length_b   1.000
_cell.length_c   1.000
_cell.angle_alpha   90.00
_cell.angle_beta   90.00
_cell.angle_gamma   90.00
#
_symmetry.space_group_name_H-M   'P 1'
#
loop_
_entity.id
_entity.type
_entity.pdbx_description
1 polymer ?
#
loop_
_entity_poly.entity_id
_entity_poly.type
_entity_poly.pdbx_seq_one_letter_code
_entity_poly.pdbx_strand_id
1 'polypeptide(L)'
;MTDKSTRIVLAALSRAAAAPEGAPLFAVRGGPGLFPTAPAGRQAAQRCKEEGWLRVLSAETDASALLPSTAGNKAVLVRKKTKTTTEICLLTDKGLAWLLSQTSPREVLEDFIRALEGRQTQAIDLVASVRRMQAGFDALKAGAETVLERLARDNDGPAATDGLKDRFQRFHQGPTADARTILLARLTEWQASGASEDCPLPELFQRSRSGAPDLTIGAFHDELRRLHDAGLLYLHPWTGPLHALPEPSFALLVGHEIAYYASLKK
;
A
#
# COMPACT_ATOMS: atom_id res chain seq x y z
N MET A 1 25.00 40.82 -2.87
CA MET A 1 25.76 39.61 -3.28
C MET A 1 25.31 38.45 -2.41
N THR A 2 24.39 37.62 -2.87
CA THR A 2 23.85 36.49 -2.09
C THR A 2 24.89 35.38 -2.03
N ASP A 3 25.30 35.01 -0.82
CA ASP A 3 26.28 33.95 -0.59
C ASP A 3 25.84 32.63 -1.25
N LYS A 4 26.80 31.87 -1.79
CA LYS A 4 26.58 30.59 -2.49
C LYS A 4 25.85 29.59 -1.58
N SER A 5 26.12 29.64 -0.28
CA SER A 5 25.45 28.84 0.74
C SER A 5 23.95 29.15 0.84
N THR A 6 23.57 30.43 0.79
CA THR A 6 22.18 30.89 0.91
C THR A 6 21.36 30.46 -0.29
N ARG A 7 21.94 30.50 -1.50
CA ARG A 7 21.28 29.99 -2.72
C ARG A 7 20.98 28.50 -2.65
N ILE A 8 21.89 27.70 -2.07
CA ILE A 8 21.67 26.26 -1.88
C ILE A 8 20.53 26.00 -0.89
N VAL A 9 20.47 26.77 0.20
CA VAL A 9 19.39 26.69 1.19
C VAL A 9 18.04 27.04 0.56
N LEU A 10 17.93 28.16 -0.16
CA LEU A 10 16.67 28.57 -0.80
C LEU A 10 16.17 27.53 -1.80
N ALA A 11 17.06 27.01 -2.65
CA ALA A 11 16.72 25.96 -3.61
C ALA A 11 16.32 24.64 -2.94
N ALA A 12 16.86 24.34 -1.74
CA ALA A 12 16.48 23.16 -0.98
C ALA A 12 15.13 23.33 -0.29
N LEU A 13 14.88 24.50 0.34
CA LEU A 13 13.62 24.78 1.02
C LEU A 13 12.45 24.94 0.03
N SER A 14 12.67 25.53 -1.15
CA SER A 14 11.65 25.55 -2.22
C SER A 14 11.28 24.11 -2.65
N ARG A 15 12.28 23.23 -2.82
CA ARG A 15 12.03 21.81 -3.12
C ARG A 15 11.33 21.06 -1.97
N ALA A 16 11.62 21.41 -0.72
CA ALA A 16 10.94 20.85 0.43
C ALA A 16 9.48 21.34 0.53
N ALA A 17 9.23 22.61 0.19
CA ALA A 17 7.89 23.18 0.10
C ALA A 17 7.04 22.41 -0.95
N ALA A 18 7.62 22.16 -2.12
CA ALA A 18 7.01 21.37 -3.19
C ALA A 18 6.78 19.87 -2.86
N ALA A 19 7.28 19.39 -1.71
CA ALA A 19 7.21 17.99 -1.29
C ALA A 19 6.58 17.84 0.11
N PRO A 20 5.25 18.01 0.26
CA PRO A 20 4.56 17.94 1.55
C PRO A 20 4.64 16.57 2.24
N GLU A 21 4.87 15.49 1.50
CA GLU A 21 5.06 14.13 2.02
C GLU A 21 6.49 13.90 2.57
N GLY A 22 7.39 14.86 2.33
CA GLY A 22 8.81 14.78 2.64
C GLY A 22 9.65 14.39 1.44
N ALA A 23 10.91 14.84 1.48
CA ALA A 23 11.90 14.56 0.45
C ALA A 23 13.22 14.11 1.09
N PRO A 24 14.00 13.26 0.40
CA PRO A 24 15.26 12.78 0.93
C PRO A 24 16.25 13.94 1.06
N LEU A 25 16.99 13.98 2.16
CA LEU A 25 17.93 15.07 2.44
C LEU A 25 19.03 15.17 1.37
N PHE A 26 19.51 14.02 0.88
CA PHE A 26 20.50 13.92 -0.19
C PHE A 26 19.98 13.03 -1.32
N ALA A 27 20.52 13.22 -2.51
CA ALA A 27 20.14 12.41 -3.67
C ALA A 27 20.34 10.90 -3.40
N VAL A 28 19.32 10.12 -3.73
CA VAL A 28 19.30 8.65 -3.61
C VAL A 28 19.18 8.05 -5.02
N ARG A 29 19.45 6.75 -5.16
CA ARG A 29 19.22 6.02 -6.42
C ARG A 29 17.71 5.98 -6.72
N GLY A 30 17.20 7.03 -7.36
CA GLY A 30 15.79 7.17 -7.69
C GLY A 30 15.29 8.62 -7.77
N GLY A 31 16.04 9.61 -7.29
CA GLY A 31 15.61 11.01 -7.42
C GLY A 31 16.54 12.05 -6.79
N PRO A 32 16.35 13.33 -7.16
CA PRO A 32 17.11 14.44 -6.58
C PRO A 32 16.70 14.66 -5.12
N GLY A 33 17.67 14.67 -4.21
CA GLY A 33 17.44 15.06 -2.82
C GLY A 33 17.48 16.57 -2.62
N LEU A 34 17.00 17.03 -1.45
CA LEU A 34 16.91 18.45 -1.10
C LEU A 34 18.25 19.17 -1.22
N PHE A 35 19.35 18.52 -0.81
CA PHE A 35 20.69 19.08 -0.90
C PHE A 35 21.60 18.26 -1.83
N PRO A 36 22.55 18.93 -2.51
CA PRO A 36 23.61 18.20 -3.21
C PRO A 36 24.50 17.48 -2.19
N THR A 37 25.07 16.34 -2.58
CA THR A 37 25.96 15.52 -1.73
C THR A 37 27.34 16.15 -1.48
N ALA A 38 27.65 17.24 -2.18
CA ALA A 38 28.87 18.03 -2.04
C ALA A 38 29.02 18.65 -0.63
N PRO A 39 30.24 18.98 -0.17
CA PRO A 39 30.48 19.51 1.17
C PRO A 39 29.63 20.73 1.54
N ALA A 40 29.48 21.67 0.61
CA ALA A 40 28.64 22.86 0.80
C ALA A 40 27.15 22.51 0.98
N GLY A 41 26.67 21.45 0.32
CA GLY A 41 25.30 20.95 0.49
C GLY A 41 25.09 20.28 1.84
N ARG A 42 26.08 19.52 2.33
CA ARG A 42 26.02 18.92 3.67
C ARG A 42 26.02 19.97 4.77
N GLN A 43 26.85 21.01 4.65
CA GLN A 43 26.88 22.11 5.60
C GLN A 43 25.56 22.90 5.61
N ALA A 44 24.99 23.16 4.42
CA ALA A 44 23.67 23.79 4.29
C ALA A 44 22.55 22.92 4.90
N ALA A 45 22.57 21.61 4.65
CA ALA A 45 21.63 20.65 5.23
C ALA A 45 21.70 20.64 6.76
N GLN A 46 22.91 20.61 7.32
CA GLN A 46 23.13 20.64 8.77
C GLN A 46 22.58 21.94 9.38
N ARG A 47 22.89 23.09 8.77
CA ARG A 47 22.35 24.38 9.21
C ARG A 47 20.82 24.41 9.20
N CYS A 48 20.18 23.88 8.16
CA CYS A 48 18.71 23.85 8.08
C CYS A 48 18.07 22.99 9.19
N LYS A 49 18.77 21.96 9.67
CA LYS A 49 18.33 21.14 10.81
C LYS A 49 18.51 21.88 12.13
N GLU A 50 19.68 22.47 12.34
CA GLU A 50 20.02 23.22 13.56
C GLU A 50 19.09 24.42 13.77
N GLU A 51 18.77 25.13 12.68
CA GLU A 51 17.85 26.26 12.70
C GLU A 51 16.37 25.84 12.80
N GLY A 52 16.07 24.54 12.68
CA GLY A 52 14.72 23.99 12.75
C GLY A 52 13.86 24.31 11.53
N TRP A 53 14.46 24.65 10.38
CA TRP A 53 13.74 24.86 9.12
C TRP A 53 13.28 23.55 8.48
N LEU A 54 13.98 22.45 8.77
CA LEU A 54 13.61 21.10 8.34
C LEU A 54 13.39 20.19 9.54
N ARG A 55 12.36 19.35 9.46
CA ARG A 55 12.09 18.28 10.43
C ARG A 55 12.37 16.93 9.78
N VAL A 56 13.19 16.11 10.42
CA VAL A 56 13.44 14.74 9.97
C VAL A 56 12.27 13.86 10.43
N LEU A 57 11.52 13.28 9.48
CA LEU A 57 10.38 12.41 9.78
C LEU A 57 10.80 10.97 10.03
N SER A 58 11.74 10.46 9.25
CA SER A 58 12.21 9.09 9.43
C SER A 58 13.53 8.82 8.70
N ALA A 59 14.26 7.88 9.26
CA ALA A 59 15.43 7.24 8.71
C ALA A 59 14.94 6.00 7.95
N GLU A 60 14.52 6.17 6.69
CA GLU A 60 14.11 5.01 5.90
C GLU A 60 15.34 4.12 5.72
N THR A 61 15.25 2.93 6.30
CA THR A 61 16.27 1.92 6.14
C THR A 61 15.94 1.19 4.86
N ASP A 62 16.82 1.23 3.85
CA ASP A 62 16.69 0.43 2.63
C ASP A 62 16.64 -1.07 2.98
N ALA A 63 15.43 -1.54 3.29
CA ALA A 63 15.00 -2.93 3.38
C ALA A 63 13.76 -3.18 2.50
N SER A 64 13.18 -2.12 1.90
CA SER A 64 12.06 -2.21 0.95
C SER A 64 12.52 -2.35 -0.51
N ALA A 65 13.52 -3.22 -0.72
CA ALA A 65 13.81 -3.83 -2.01
C ALA A 65 13.95 -5.34 -1.80
N LEU A 66 12.92 -5.96 -1.22
CA LEU A 66 12.74 -7.41 -1.21
C LEU A 66 11.37 -7.71 -1.82
N LEU A 67 11.34 -7.66 -3.15
CA LEU A 67 10.58 -8.67 -3.88
C LEU A 67 11.21 -10.04 -3.51
N PRO A 68 10.43 -11.08 -3.17
CA PRO A 68 10.98 -12.43 -3.08
C PRO A 68 11.40 -12.88 -4.48
N SER A 69 12.70 -12.79 -4.76
CA SER A 69 13.33 -13.41 -5.93
C SER A 69 13.46 -14.90 -5.67
N THR A 70 12.53 -15.68 -6.21
CA THR A 70 12.62 -17.13 -6.31
C THR A 70 13.71 -17.52 -7.32
N ALA A 71 14.90 -17.89 -6.86
CA ALA A 71 15.78 -18.86 -7.52
C ALA A 71 17.06 -19.05 -6.68
N GLY A 72 17.30 -20.28 -6.23
CA GLY A 72 18.50 -20.64 -5.49
C GLY A 72 19.75 -20.56 -6.36
N ASN A 73 20.84 -20.06 -5.79
CA ASN A 73 22.08 -20.83 -5.64
C ASN A 73 23.12 -20.06 -4.82
N LYS A 74 23.93 -20.84 -4.11
CA LYS A 74 24.98 -20.43 -3.17
C LYS A 74 25.95 -19.40 -3.77
N ALA A 75 26.12 -18.26 -3.08
CA ALA A 75 27.33 -17.45 -3.16
C ALA A 75 27.59 -16.79 -1.80
N VAL A 76 28.59 -17.32 -1.09
CA VAL A 76 29.22 -16.65 0.04
C VAL A 76 29.94 -15.43 -0.52
N LEU A 77 29.39 -14.24 -0.27
CA LEU A 77 30.10 -12.97 -0.44
C LEU A 77 29.89 -12.15 0.83
N VAL A 78 30.96 -12.10 1.64
CA VAL A 78 31.16 -11.10 2.68
C VAL A 78 31.08 -9.72 2.01
N ARG A 79 29.93 -9.06 2.13
CA ARG A 79 29.75 -7.66 1.71
C ARG A 79 29.61 -6.78 2.94
N LYS A 80 30.62 -5.93 3.13
CA LYS A 80 30.66 -4.83 4.10
C LYS A 80 29.47 -3.90 3.83
N LYS A 81 28.38 -4.06 4.59
CA LYS A 81 27.11 -3.33 4.41
C LYS A 81 27.25 -1.93 5.02
N THR A 82 27.68 -0.95 4.23
CA THR A 82 27.47 0.47 4.54
C THR A 82 25.99 0.79 4.38
N LYS A 83 25.26 0.73 5.51
CA LYS A 83 23.86 1.11 5.65
C LYS A 83 23.74 2.64 5.50
N THR A 84 23.42 3.12 4.30
CA THR A 84 23.06 4.53 4.09
C THR A 84 21.60 4.71 4.51
N THR A 85 21.40 5.24 5.69
CA THR A 85 20.09 5.68 6.18
C THR A 85 19.63 6.88 5.34
N THR A 86 18.52 6.75 4.62
CA THR A 86 17.94 7.86 3.86
C THR A 86 17.04 8.66 4.78
N GLU A 87 17.45 9.87 5.13
CA GLU A 87 16.66 10.76 5.99
C GLU A 87 15.62 11.51 5.15
N ILE A 88 14.34 11.29 5.45
CA ILE A 88 13.23 12.04 4.85
C ILE A 88 12.97 13.29 5.68
N CYS A 89 12.98 14.46 5.04
CA CYS A 89 12.82 15.75 5.69
C CYS A 89 11.58 16.49 5.18
N LEU A 90 10.87 17.13 6.10
CA LEU A 90 9.77 18.06 5.84
C LEU A 90 10.20 19.50 6.08
N LEU A 91 9.60 20.42 5.33
CA LEU A 91 9.64 21.85 5.65
C LEU A 91 8.79 22.14 6.88
N THR A 92 9.33 22.89 7.84
CA THR A 92 8.57 23.37 9.00
C THR A 92 7.96 24.74 8.72
N ASP A 93 6.99 25.16 9.54
CA ASP A 93 6.41 26.51 9.44
C ASP A 93 7.49 27.60 9.58
N LYS A 94 8.49 27.37 10.44
CA LYS A 94 9.65 28.26 10.61
C LYS A 94 10.48 28.34 9.32
N GLY A 95 10.69 27.20 8.66
CA GLY A 95 11.41 27.14 7.37
C GLY A 95 10.63 27.83 6.25
N LEU A 96 9.31 27.68 6.21
CA LEU A 96 8.44 28.35 5.24
C LEU A 96 8.42 29.87 5.46
N ALA A 97 8.25 30.33 6.71
CA ALA A 97 8.29 31.75 7.03
C ALA A 97 9.65 32.38 6.67
N TRP A 98 10.75 31.66 6.93
CA TRP A 98 12.08 32.10 6.52
C TRP A 98 12.18 32.17 4.99
N LEU A 99 11.74 31.15 4.26
CA LEU A 99 11.74 31.14 2.78
C LEU A 99 10.98 32.34 2.20
N LEU A 100 9.78 32.62 2.71
CA LEU A 100 8.96 33.77 2.30
C LEU A 100 9.59 35.13 2.66
N SER A 101 10.44 35.19 3.70
CA SER A 101 11.19 36.40 4.03
C SER A 101 12.37 36.66 3.08
N GLN A 102 12.89 35.61 2.44
CA GLN A 102 14.08 35.67 1.58
C GLN A 102 13.75 35.63 0.08
N THR A 103 12.52 35.27 -0.30
CA THR A 103 12.09 35.06 -1.68
C THR A 103 10.71 35.67 -1.90
N SER A 104 10.42 36.12 -3.13
CA SER A 104 9.10 36.65 -3.43
C SER A 104 8.04 35.54 -3.28
N PRO A 105 6.89 35.79 -2.64
CA PRO A 105 5.83 34.78 -2.50
C PRO A 105 5.36 34.21 -3.85
N ARG A 106 5.47 35.02 -4.92
CA ARG A 106 5.12 34.63 -6.28
C ARG A 106 6.03 33.54 -6.83
N GLU A 107 7.35 33.66 -6.65
CA GLU A 107 8.31 32.62 -7.09
C GLU A 107 8.04 31.29 -6.38
N VAL A 108 7.75 31.33 -5.08
CA VAL A 108 7.42 30.13 -4.31
C VAL A 108 6.14 29.47 -4.86
N LEU A 109 5.11 30.26 -5.19
CA LEU A 109 3.88 29.74 -5.81
C LEU A 109 4.13 29.16 -7.21
N GLU A 110 4.97 29.78 -8.04
CA GLU A 110 5.34 29.25 -9.36
C GLU A 110 6.07 27.91 -9.24
N ASP A 111 6.94 27.74 -8.23
CA ASP A 111 7.58 26.46 -7.93
C ASP A 111 6.57 25.39 -7.46
N PHE A 112 5.59 25.78 -6.63
CA PHE A 112 4.48 24.89 -6.23
C PHE A 112 3.65 24.42 -7.43
N ILE A 113 3.27 25.34 -8.32
CA ILE A 113 2.49 25.01 -9.52
C ILE A 113 3.27 24.02 -10.39
N ARG A 114 4.56 24.28 -10.64
CA ARG A 114 5.42 23.38 -11.42
C ARG A 114 5.52 21.99 -10.79
N ALA A 115 5.60 21.92 -9.46
CA ALA A 115 5.62 20.65 -8.74
C ALA A 115 4.28 19.90 -8.85
N LEU A 116 3.15 20.61 -8.77
CA LEU A 116 1.81 20.04 -8.95
C LEU A 116 1.61 19.51 -10.37
N GLU A 117 2.00 20.26 -11.40
CA GLU A 117 1.95 19.83 -12.81
C GLU A 117 2.80 18.57 -13.04
N GLY A 118 4.00 18.52 -12.44
CA GLY A 118 4.85 17.34 -12.48
C GLY A 118 4.20 16.12 -11.85
N ARG A 119 3.58 16.28 -10.67
CA ARG A 119 2.83 15.21 -9.99
C ARG A 119 1.59 14.77 -10.76
N GLN A 120 0.86 15.70 -11.36
CA GLN A 120 -0.29 15.39 -12.20
C GLN A 120 0.13 14.51 -13.39
N THR A 121 1.25 14.82 -14.03
CA THR A 121 1.81 14.02 -15.12
C THR A 121 2.15 12.60 -14.65
N GLN A 122 2.82 12.47 -13.49
CA GLN A 122 3.14 11.15 -12.90
C GLN A 122 1.88 10.33 -12.59
N ALA A 123 0.81 10.96 -12.09
CA ALA A 123 -0.45 10.29 -11.83
C ALA A 123 -1.11 9.78 -13.13
N ILE A 124 -1.08 10.57 -14.20
CA ILE A 124 -1.56 10.16 -15.52
C ILE A 124 -0.77 8.94 -16.03
N ASP A 125 0.56 8.96 -15.90
CA ASP A 125 1.41 7.85 -16.31
C ASP A 125 1.12 6.56 -15.52
N LEU A 126 0.87 6.69 -14.22
CA LEU A 126 0.50 5.56 -13.36
C LEU A 126 -0.84 4.97 -13.80
N VAL A 127 -1.85 5.81 -14.05
CA VAL A 127 -3.16 5.35 -14.56
C VAL A 127 -2.99 4.67 -15.93
N ALA A 128 -2.18 5.23 -16.82
CA ALA A 128 -1.88 4.61 -18.11
C ALA A 128 -1.16 3.25 -17.95
N SER A 129 -0.27 3.12 -16.97
CA SER A 129 0.38 1.85 -16.62
C SER A 129 -0.64 0.82 -16.11
N VAL A 130 -1.51 1.20 -15.19
CA VAL A 130 -2.59 0.34 -14.67
C VAL A 130 -3.50 -0.14 -15.79
N ARG A 131 -3.92 0.75 -16.69
CA ARG A 131 -4.75 0.38 -17.85
C ARG A 131 -4.04 -0.59 -18.79
N ARG A 132 -2.74 -0.42 -19.03
CA ARG A 132 -1.93 -1.37 -19.82
C ARG A 132 -1.84 -2.74 -19.15
N MET A 133 -1.64 -2.78 -17.83
CA MET A 133 -1.63 -4.05 -17.09
C MET A 133 -2.99 -4.74 -17.16
N GLN A 134 -4.08 -3.99 -16.99
CA GLN A 134 -5.45 -4.52 -17.12
C GLN A 134 -5.69 -5.12 -18.50
N ALA A 135 -5.36 -4.38 -19.57
CA ALA A 135 -5.47 -4.89 -20.94
C ALA A 135 -4.60 -6.15 -21.16
N GLY A 136 -3.42 -6.22 -20.53
CA GLY A 136 -2.57 -7.41 -20.53
C GLY A 136 -3.23 -8.61 -19.85
N PHE A 137 -3.88 -8.40 -18.69
CA PHE A 137 -4.65 -9.46 -18.02
C PHE A 137 -5.84 -9.92 -18.86
N ASP A 138 -6.57 -9.00 -19.48
CA ASP A 138 -7.70 -9.34 -20.35
C ASP A 138 -7.25 -10.14 -21.59
N ALA A 139 -6.12 -9.78 -22.18
CA ALA A 139 -5.53 -10.51 -23.30
C ALA A 139 -5.06 -11.92 -22.88
N LEU A 140 -4.44 -12.06 -21.71
CA LEU A 140 -4.06 -13.36 -21.15
C LEU A 140 -5.29 -14.24 -20.89
N LYS A 141 -6.37 -13.64 -20.37
CA LYS A 141 -7.66 -14.32 -20.15
C LYS A 141 -8.22 -14.85 -21.48
N ALA A 142 -8.34 -13.99 -22.49
CA ALA A 142 -8.85 -14.39 -23.81
C ALA A 142 -7.99 -15.48 -24.47
N GLY A 143 -6.67 -15.40 -24.30
CA GLY A 143 -5.74 -16.43 -24.76
C GLY A 143 -5.96 -17.77 -24.06
N ALA A 144 -6.14 -17.76 -22.73
CA ALA A 144 -6.43 -18.96 -21.96
C ALA A 144 -7.78 -19.59 -22.32
N GLU A 145 -8.83 -18.79 -22.52
CA GLU A 145 -10.14 -19.25 -23.02
C GLU A 145 -10.00 -19.94 -24.37
N THR A 146 -9.23 -19.34 -25.30
CA THR A 146 -8.96 -19.95 -26.62
C THR A 146 -8.25 -21.29 -26.50
N VAL A 147 -7.26 -21.42 -25.60
CA VAL A 147 -6.55 -22.69 -25.37
C VAL A 147 -7.49 -23.73 -24.74
N LEU A 148 -8.31 -23.34 -23.77
CA LEU A 148 -9.32 -24.22 -23.16
C LEU A 148 -10.33 -24.72 -24.19
N GLU A 149 -10.78 -23.87 -25.10
CA GLU A 149 -11.68 -24.27 -26.19
C GLU A 149 -11.03 -25.24 -27.18
N ARG A 150 -9.76 -25.04 -27.53
CA ARG A 150 -9.02 -25.98 -28.39
C ARG A 150 -8.85 -27.34 -27.72
N LEU A 151 -8.44 -27.35 -26.45
CA LEU A 151 -8.30 -28.59 -25.67
C LEU A 151 -9.63 -29.33 -25.50
N ALA A 152 -10.76 -28.61 -25.44
CA ALA A 152 -12.08 -29.21 -25.38
C ALA A 152 -12.54 -29.80 -26.73
N ARG A 153 -11.99 -29.35 -27.86
CA ARG A 153 -12.26 -29.92 -29.19
C ARG A 153 -11.36 -31.11 -29.52
N ASP A 154 -10.12 -31.10 -29.02
CA ASP A 154 -9.12 -32.12 -29.33
C ASP A 154 -9.15 -33.34 -28.38
N ASN A 155 -9.77 -33.23 -27.18
CA ASN A 155 -9.92 -34.36 -26.23
C ASN A 155 -11.31 -34.99 -26.27
N ASP A 156 -11.36 -36.31 -26.50
CA ASP A 156 -12.56 -37.15 -26.50
C ASP A 156 -13.05 -37.53 -25.07
N GLY A 157 -12.93 -36.61 -24.10
CA GLY A 157 -13.22 -36.90 -22.70
C GLY A 157 -13.58 -35.66 -21.86
N PRO A 158 -14.83 -35.51 -21.37
CA PRO A 158 -15.29 -34.30 -20.69
C PRO A 158 -14.65 -34.05 -19.31
N ALA A 159 -14.01 -35.05 -18.68
CA ALA A 159 -13.60 -34.95 -17.28
C ALA A 159 -12.30 -34.15 -17.01
N ALA A 160 -11.36 -34.10 -17.97
CA ALA A 160 -10.06 -33.44 -17.74
C ALA A 160 -10.09 -31.92 -18.03
N THR A 161 -10.92 -31.49 -18.98
CA THR A 161 -11.10 -30.08 -19.35
C THR A 161 -12.05 -29.35 -18.40
N ASP A 162 -13.02 -30.06 -17.80
CA ASP A 162 -13.95 -29.49 -16.80
C ASP A 162 -13.20 -28.96 -15.57
N GLY A 163 -12.25 -29.72 -15.03
CA GLY A 163 -11.47 -29.31 -13.86
C GLY A 163 -10.58 -28.09 -14.11
N LEU A 164 -10.11 -27.88 -15.36
CA LEU A 164 -9.29 -26.73 -15.72
C LEU A 164 -10.15 -25.49 -16.01
N LYS A 165 -11.29 -25.67 -16.69
CA LYS A 165 -12.30 -24.61 -16.89
C LYS A 165 -12.85 -24.10 -15.55
N ASP A 166 -13.16 -25.00 -14.63
CA ASP A 166 -13.69 -24.67 -13.32
C ASP A 166 -12.66 -23.87 -12.48
N ARG A 167 -11.38 -24.31 -12.45
CA ARG A 167 -10.31 -23.54 -11.80
C ARG A 167 -10.11 -22.14 -12.42
N PHE A 168 -10.22 -22.04 -13.75
CA PHE A 168 -10.12 -20.77 -14.45
C PHE A 168 -11.29 -19.84 -14.14
N GLN A 169 -12.52 -20.35 -14.15
CA GLN A 169 -13.72 -19.59 -13.79
C GLN A 169 -13.69 -19.15 -12.33
N ARG A 170 -13.24 -20.00 -11.40
CA ARG A 170 -13.08 -19.65 -9.98
C ARG A 170 -12.05 -18.56 -9.72
N PHE A 171 -10.95 -18.53 -10.48
CA PHE A 171 -10.00 -17.42 -10.42
C PHE A 171 -10.61 -16.09 -10.89
N HIS A 172 -11.56 -16.14 -11.84
CA HIS A 172 -12.17 -14.95 -12.43
C HIS A 172 -13.37 -14.37 -11.66
N GLN A 173 -14.02 -15.14 -10.79
CA GLN A 173 -15.29 -14.70 -10.19
C GLN A 173 -15.16 -13.89 -8.90
N GLY A 174 -13.99 -13.80 -8.26
CA GLY A 174 -13.88 -13.20 -6.92
C GLY A 174 -14.80 -13.90 -5.90
N PRO A 175 -14.90 -13.44 -4.63
CA PRO A 175 -15.95 -13.95 -3.75
C PRO A 175 -17.31 -13.59 -4.35
N THR A 176 -18.05 -14.62 -4.78
CA THR A 176 -19.38 -14.52 -5.39
C THR A 176 -20.41 -14.04 -4.37
N ALA A 177 -21.59 -13.65 -4.85
CA ALA A 177 -22.76 -13.28 -4.05
C ALA A 177 -23.14 -14.32 -2.95
N ASP A 178 -22.62 -15.53 -3.04
CA ASP A 178 -22.77 -16.59 -2.04
C ASP A 178 -21.97 -16.31 -0.76
N ALA A 179 -20.75 -15.75 -0.86
CA ALA A 179 -19.92 -15.46 0.31
C ALA A 179 -20.60 -14.47 1.26
N ARG A 180 -21.18 -13.40 0.69
CA ARG A 180 -22.02 -12.44 1.42
C ARG A 180 -23.17 -13.12 2.16
N THR A 181 -23.93 -13.95 1.44
CA THR A 181 -25.11 -14.62 1.97
C THR A 181 -24.73 -15.60 3.09
N ILE A 182 -23.64 -16.34 2.91
CA ILE A 182 -23.11 -17.28 3.90
C ILE A 182 -22.63 -16.53 5.14
N LEU A 183 -21.87 -15.44 5.00
CA LEU A 183 -21.36 -14.66 6.13
C LEU A 183 -22.49 -14.09 6.98
N LEU A 184 -23.50 -13.48 6.35
CA LEU A 184 -24.66 -12.94 7.06
C LEU A 184 -25.49 -14.05 7.71
N ALA A 185 -25.68 -15.19 7.05
CA ALA A 185 -26.36 -16.34 7.64
C ALA A 185 -25.63 -16.86 8.89
N ARG A 186 -24.29 -16.99 8.83
CA ARG A 186 -23.48 -17.43 9.98
C ARG A 186 -23.52 -16.46 11.16
N LEU A 187 -23.49 -15.15 10.90
CA LEU A 187 -23.66 -14.15 11.96
C LEU A 187 -25.07 -14.15 12.55
N THR A 188 -26.09 -14.42 11.73
CA THR A 188 -27.49 -14.57 12.18
C THR A 188 -27.64 -15.79 13.08
N GLU A 189 -27.06 -16.94 12.68
CA GLU A 189 -27.03 -18.16 13.50
C GLU A 189 -26.27 -17.96 14.81
N TRP A 190 -25.15 -17.22 14.78
CA TRP A 190 -24.38 -16.87 15.98
C TRP A 190 -25.23 -16.05 16.95
N GLN A 191 -25.90 -15.01 16.48
CA GLN A 191 -26.78 -14.19 17.31
C GLN A 191 -27.98 -15.00 17.86
N ALA A 192 -28.53 -15.91 17.07
CA ALA A 192 -29.62 -16.79 17.49
C ALA A 192 -29.20 -17.85 18.52
N SER A 193 -27.90 -18.19 18.59
CA SER A 193 -27.36 -19.17 19.54
C SER A 193 -27.32 -18.67 20.99
N GLY A 194 -27.63 -17.39 21.23
CA GLY A 194 -27.61 -16.79 22.57
C GLY A 194 -26.20 -16.47 23.09
N ALA A 195 -25.19 -16.52 22.22
CA ALA A 195 -23.85 -16.04 22.55
C ALA A 195 -23.90 -14.56 22.94
N SER A 196 -23.43 -14.24 24.14
CA SER A 196 -23.37 -12.86 24.64
C SER A 196 -22.18 -12.08 24.07
N GLU A 197 -21.28 -12.76 23.35
CA GLU A 197 -20.04 -12.22 22.81
C GLU A 197 -20.14 -12.03 21.28
N ASP A 198 -19.41 -11.03 20.78
CA ASP A 198 -19.27 -10.80 19.33
C ASP A 198 -18.52 -11.95 18.66
N CYS A 199 -18.83 -12.24 17.40
CA CYS A 199 -18.28 -13.41 16.71
C CYS A 199 -16.81 -13.17 16.30
N PRO A 200 -15.84 -14.00 16.74
CA PRO A 200 -14.45 -13.84 16.36
C PRO A 200 -14.22 -14.17 14.88
N LEU A 201 -13.41 -13.36 14.19
CA LEU A 201 -13.17 -13.51 12.74
C LEU A 201 -12.62 -14.88 12.30
N PRO A 202 -11.69 -15.54 13.03
CA PRO A 202 -11.24 -16.89 12.67
C PRO A 202 -12.39 -17.91 12.68
N GLU A 203 -13.28 -17.84 13.67
CA GLU A 203 -14.40 -18.77 13.78
C GLU A 203 -15.42 -18.51 12.67
N LEU A 204 -15.71 -17.23 12.38
CA LEU A 204 -16.56 -16.85 11.26
C LEU A 204 -16.00 -17.37 9.93
N PHE A 205 -14.70 -17.26 9.71
CA PHE A 205 -14.04 -17.78 8.51
C PHE A 205 -14.17 -19.30 8.42
N GLN A 206 -13.85 -20.04 9.49
CA GLN A 206 -13.93 -21.50 9.51
C GLN A 206 -15.36 -22.00 9.23
N ARG A 207 -16.36 -21.42 9.88
CA ARG A 207 -17.79 -21.76 9.68
C ARG A 207 -18.29 -21.38 8.29
N SER A 208 -17.78 -20.30 7.72
CA SER A 208 -18.11 -19.86 6.36
C SER A 208 -17.46 -20.78 5.32
N ARG A 209 -16.24 -21.23 5.57
CA ARG A 209 -15.52 -22.17 4.71
C ARG A 209 -16.20 -23.53 4.61
N SER A 210 -16.96 -23.95 5.63
CA SER A 210 -17.80 -25.15 5.54
C SER A 210 -18.91 -25.04 4.50
N GLY A 211 -19.43 -23.83 4.25
CA GLY A 211 -20.43 -23.56 3.20
C GLY A 211 -19.81 -23.11 1.87
N ALA A 212 -18.60 -22.58 1.89
CA ALA A 212 -17.81 -22.15 0.73
C ALA A 212 -16.37 -22.66 0.86
N PRO A 213 -16.07 -23.90 0.45
CA PRO A 213 -14.76 -24.53 0.65
C PRO A 213 -13.60 -23.79 -0.03
N ASP A 214 -13.91 -23.01 -1.06
CA ASP A 214 -12.97 -22.22 -1.86
C ASP A 214 -12.78 -20.77 -1.32
N LEU A 215 -13.39 -20.41 -0.19
CA LEU A 215 -13.23 -19.09 0.41
C LEU A 215 -11.79 -18.89 0.92
N THR A 216 -11.05 -17.99 0.28
CA THR A 216 -9.71 -17.61 0.71
C THR A 216 -9.78 -16.52 1.79
N ILE A 217 -8.72 -16.39 2.60
CA ILE A 217 -8.63 -15.36 3.65
C ILE A 217 -8.74 -13.95 3.04
N GLY A 218 -8.07 -13.69 1.92
CA GLY A 218 -8.15 -12.39 1.24
C GLY A 218 -9.57 -12.07 0.75
N ALA A 219 -10.25 -13.04 0.12
CA ALA A 219 -11.62 -12.88 -0.35
C ALA A 219 -12.61 -12.68 0.82
N PHE A 220 -12.40 -13.38 1.94
CA PHE A 220 -13.15 -13.17 3.18
C PHE A 220 -12.95 -11.75 3.73
N HIS A 221 -11.71 -11.26 3.79
CA HIS A 221 -11.40 -9.91 4.25
C HIS A 221 -12.00 -8.83 3.36
N ASP A 222 -11.94 -9.00 2.05
CA ASP A 222 -12.53 -8.07 1.09
C ASP A 222 -14.05 -8.00 1.25
N GLU A 223 -14.71 -9.14 1.47
CA GLU A 223 -16.16 -9.17 1.66
C GLU A 223 -16.57 -8.56 3.01
N LEU A 224 -15.80 -8.80 4.08
CA LEU A 224 -16.04 -8.12 5.37
C LEU A 224 -15.94 -6.60 5.26
N ARG A 225 -14.96 -6.07 4.50
CA ARG A 225 -14.85 -4.63 4.26
C ARG A 225 -16.06 -4.12 3.48
N ARG A 226 -16.49 -4.81 2.42
CA ARG A 226 -17.69 -4.43 1.66
C ARG A 226 -18.95 -4.43 2.53
N LEU A 227 -19.14 -5.43 3.38
CA LEU A 227 -20.30 -5.52 4.27
C LEU A 227 -20.30 -4.46 5.38
N HIS A 228 -19.11 -4.14 5.90
CA HIS A 228 -18.91 -3.04 6.83
C HIS A 228 -19.24 -1.69 6.18
N ASP A 229 -18.70 -1.45 4.98
CA ASP A 229 -18.93 -0.21 4.23
C ASP A 229 -20.39 -0.06 3.79
N ALA A 230 -21.06 -1.19 3.49
CA ALA A 230 -22.50 -1.24 3.24
C ALA A 230 -23.36 -1.10 4.51
N GLY A 231 -22.74 -1.05 5.69
CA GLY A 231 -23.42 -0.91 6.98
C GLY A 231 -24.24 -2.12 7.41
N LEU A 232 -23.93 -3.32 6.90
CA LEU A 232 -24.67 -4.55 7.22
C LEU A 232 -24.08 -5.29 8.43
N LEU A 233 -22.81 -5.06 8.71
CA LEU A 233 -22.13 -5.60 9.89
C LEU A 233 -21.31 -4.51 10.58
N TYR A 234 -20.99 -4.75 11.84
CA TYR A 234 -20.07 -3.94 12.62
C TYR A 234 -18.83 -4.76 12.94
N LEU A 235 -17.66 -4.18 12.71
CA LEU A 235 -16.36 -4.79 13.02
C LEU A 235 -15.84 -4.18 14.31
N HIS A 236 -15.68 -5.01 15.34
CA HIS A 236 -15.23 -4.55 16.65
C HIS A 236 -13.71 -4.66 16.80
N PRO A 237 -13.08 -3.66 17.43
CA PRO A 237 -11.65 -3.68 17.65
C PRO A 237 -11.26 -4.74 18.68
N TRP A 238 -10.07 -5.30 18.50
CA TRP A 238 -9.40 -6.05 19.54
C TRP A 238 -8.96 -5.12 20.67
N THR A 239 -9.42 -5.40 21.90
CA THR A 239 -9.14 -4.57 23.09
C THR A 239 -7.97 -5.08 23.93
N GLY A 240 -7.40 -6.24 23.59
CA GLY A 240 -6.23 -6.80 24.26
C GLY A 240 -4.89 -6.27 23.72
N PRO A 241 -3.76 -6.66 24.33
CA PRO A 241 -2.46 -6.32 23.79
C PRO A 241 -2.19 -7.07 22.46
N LEU A 242 -1.50 -6.43 21.50
CA LEU A 242 -1.26 -7.01 20.16
C LEU A 242 -0.51 -8.35 20.20
N HIS A 243 0.37 -8.55 21.19
CA HIS A 243 1.12 -9.81 21.32
C HIS A 243 0.26 -10.98 21.81
N ALA A 244 -0.92 -10.72 22.36
CA ALA A 244 -1.86 -11.73 22.83
C ALA A 244 -2.97 -12.02 21.81
N LEU A 245 -2.91 -11.40 20.62
CA LEU A 245 -3.91 -11.60 19.57
C LEU A 245 -3.83 -13.04 19.03
N PRO A 246 -4.89 -13.85 19.19
CA PRO A 246 -4.92 -15.19 18.63
C PRO A 246 -5.03 -15.11 17.11
N GLU A 247 -4.32 -15.98 16.39
CA GLU A 247 -4.40 -16.11 14.92
C GLU A 247 -4.43 -14.76 14.16
N PRO A 248 -3.33 -13.96 14.22
CA PRO A 248 -3.30 -12.59 13.74
C PRO A 248 -3.58 -12.43 12.23
N SER A 249 -3.49 -13.51 11.45
CA SER A 249 -3.82 -13.52 10.02
C SER A 249 -5.28 -13.20 9.71
N PHE A 250 -6.19 -13.39 10.66
CA PHE A 250 -7.61 -13.08 10.47
C PHE A 250 -8.00 -11.66 10.86
N ALA A 251 -7.13 -10.98 11.60
CA ALA A 251 -7.38 -9.61 12.02
C ALA A 251 -7.36 -8.66 10.82
N LEU A 252 -8.20 -7.63 10.89
CA LEU A 252 -8.44 -6.69 9.81
C LEU A 252 -8.10 -5.28 10.28
N LEU A 253 -7.29 -4.56 9.51
CA LEU A 253 -7.09 -3.14 9.74
C LEU A 253 -8.28 -2.37 9.15
N VAL A 254 -9.05 -1.71 10.01
CA VAL A 254 -10.19 -0.86 9.62
C VAL A 254 -9.93 0.54 10.15
N GLY A 255 -9.61 1.46 9.23
CA GLY A 255 -9.12 2.79 9.59
C GLY A 255 -7.81 2.71 10.39
N HIS A 256 -7.89 3.03 11.68
CA HIS A 256 -6.76 3.01 12.63
C HIS A 256 -6.83 1.87 13.65
N GLU A 257 -7.86 1.02 13.59
CA GLU A 257 -8.09 -0.05 14.57
C GLU A 257 -7.87 -1.42 13.95
N ILE A 258 -7.44 -2.37 14.80
CA ILE A 258 -7.35 -3.79 14.44
C ILE A 258 -8.66 -4.44 14.85
N ALA A 259 -9.54 -4.68 13.88
CA ALA A 259 -10.77 -5.41 14.06
C ALA A 259 -10.50 -6.92 14.18
N TYR A 260 -11.17 -7.56 15.14
CA TYR A 260 -11.05 -9.00 15.38
C TYR A 260 -12.38 -9.71 15.65
N TYR A 261 -13.45 -8.96 15.89
CA TYR A 261 -14.79 -9.52 16.05
C TYR A 261 -15.76 -8.86 15.07
N ALA A 262 -16.84 -9.57 14.74
CA ALA A 262 -17.90 -9.11 13.86
C ALA A 262 -19.27 -9.37 14.49
N SER A 263 -20.19 -8.44 14.28
CA SER A 263 -21.60 -8.58 14.65
C SER A 263 -22.50 -8.00 13.57
N LEU A 264 -23.76 -8.45 13.51
CA LEU A 264 -24.75 -7.80 12.65
C LEU A 264 -25.05 -6.41 13.19
N LYS A 265 -25.11 -5.43 12.29
CA LYS A 265 -25.50 -4.07 12.68
C LYS A 265 -27.01 -4.08 12.97
N LYS A 266 -27.39 -3.62 14.17
CA LYS A 266 -28.80 -3.41 14.55
C LYS A 266 -29.36 -2.17 13.90
#